data_AF-A0A4Q6EEX5-F1
#
_entry.id   AF-A0A4Q6EEX5-F1
#
_cell.length_a   1.000
_cell.length_b   1.000
_cell.length_c   1.000
_cell.angle_alpha   90.00
_cell.angle_beta   90.00
_cell.angle_gamma   90.00
#
_symmetry.space_group_name_H-M   'P 1'
#
loop_
_entity.id
_entity.type
_entity.pdbx_description
1 polymer ?
#
loop_
_entity_poly.entity_id
_entity_poly.type
_entity_poly.pdbx_seq_one_letter_code
_entity_poly.pdbx_strand_id
1 'polypeptide(L)'
;MTKASFRRLAEEKLIARALSELSFEGIFAPEPNGADSFAVNFGSAHARYDFKAHRGAWGHLTVLPGSIRRFVKDQPAPLGAAHFFLDCREAHGMGDITLAHFFEEMQNTLFGDEILLEAQGQSSAGTLAEAGDLEIQALLDGHPKILLNKGRLGFTAEDFQRYAPEARPRFRLEWLAVKKE
;
A
#
# COMPACT_ATOMS: atom_id res chain seq x y z
N MET A 1 -7.82 5.30 17.84
CA MET A 1 -6.51 4.88 17.30
C MET A 1 -5.61 6.10 17.22
N THR A 2 -4.30 5.95 17.38
CA THR A 2 -3.31 7.05 17.25
C THR A 2 -2.76 7.10 15.83
N LYS A 3 -2.17 8.22 15.38
CA LYS A 3 -1.49 8.30 14.07
C LYS A 3 -0.44 7.19 13.88
N ALA A 4 0.33 6.89 14.91
CA ALA A 4 1.31 5.80 14.89
C ALA A 4 0.67 4.41 14.64
N SER A 5 -0.57 4.19 15.09
CA SER A 5 -1.30 2.94 14.79
C SER A 5 -1.83 2.89 13.35
N PHE A 6 -2.21 4.02 12.76
CA PHE A 6 -2.64 4.08 11.35
C PHE A 6 -1.48 3.84 10.39
N ARG A 7 -0.31 4.46 10.66
CA ARG A 7 0.90 4.23 9.86
C ARG A 7 1.25 2.76 9.76
N ARG A 8 1.30 2.07 10.91
CA ARG A 8 1.62 0.64 10.96
C ARG A 8 0.60 -0.19 10.18
N LEU A 9 -0.69 0.10 10.34
CA LEU A 9 -1.74 -0.62 9.62
C LEU A 9 -1.67 -0.38 8.11
N ALA A 10 -1.38 0.85 7.67
CA ALA A 10 -1.18 1.19 6.26
C ALA A 10 0.01 0.41 5.67
N GLU A 11 1.14 0.35 6.39
CA GLU A 11 2.29 -0.44 5.97
C GLU A 11 1.99 -1.94 5.89
N GLU A 12 1.32 -2.52 6.90
CA GLU A 12 0.93 -3.93 6.88
C GLU A 12 -0.02 -4.24 5.70
N LYS A 13 -0.99 -3.36 5.42
CA LYS A 13 -1.89 -3.50 4.26
C LYS A 13 -1.14 -3.38 2.92
N LEU A 14 -0.21 -2.42 2.80
CA LEU A 14 0.58 -2.23 1.60
C LEU A 14 1.47 -3.45 1.31
N ILE A 15 2.15 -3.99 2.33
CA ILE A 15 2.99 -5.18 2.19
C ILE A 15 2.13 -6.39 1.83
N ALA A 16 0.95 -6.56 2.44
CA ALA A 16 0.04 -7.63 2.07
C ALA A 16 -0.40 -7.54 0.60
N ARG A 17 -0.80 -6.35 0.13
CA ARG A 17 -1.12 -6.11 -1.28
C ARG A 17 0.08 -6.41 -2.18
N ALA A 18 1.27 -5.96 -1.79
CA ALA A 18 2.49 -6.21 -2.55
C ALA A 18 2.83 -7.70 -2.64
N LEU A 19 2.80 -8.44 -1.53
CA LEU A 19 2.96 -9.90 -1.54
C LEU A 19 1.91 -10.58 -2.42
N SER A 20 0.67 -10.10 -2.40
CA SER A 20 -0.43 -10.66 -3.19
C SER A 20 -0.22 -10.45 -4.70
N GLU A 21 -0.10 -9.19 -5.11
CA GLU A 21 -0.05 -8.78 -6.52
C GLU A 21 1.26 -9.18 -7.18
N LEU A 22 2.40 -9.04 -6.51
CA LEU A 22 3.71 -9.36 -7.09
C LEU A 22 3.92 -10.87 -7.22
N SER A 23 3.33 -11.66 -6.32
CA SER A 23 3.28 -13.12 -6.48
C SER A 23 2.42 -13.52 -7.68
N PHE A 24 1.28 -12.83 -7.86
CA PHE A 24 0.38 -13.10 -8.97
C PHE A 24 1.01 -12.74 -10.32
N GLU A 25 1.81 -11.67 -10.38
CA GLU A 25 2.60 -11.28 -11.56
C GLU A 25 3.85 -12.16 -11.77
N GLY A 26 4.11 -13.12 -10.89
CA GLY A 26 5.25 -14.03 -11.02
C GLY A 26 6.61 -13.38 -10.77
N ILE A 27 6.66 -12.22 -10.08
CA ILE A 27 7.95 -11.62 -9.69
C ILE A 27 8.70 -12.50 -8.69
N PHE A 28 7.96 -13.13 -7.79
CA PHE A 28 8.45 -14.18 -6.91
C PHE A 28 7.33 -15.19 -6.66
N ALA A 29 7.70 -16.39 -6.20
CA ALA A 29 6.76 -17.47 -5.96
C ALA A 29 6.81 -17.85 -4.47
N PRO A 30 5.78 -17.51 -3.66
CA PRO A 30 5.71 -17.98 -2.29
C PRO A 30 5.54 -19.50 -2.22
N GLU A 31 6.29 -20.13 -1.33
CA GLU A 31 6.25 -21.55 -1.06
C GLU A 31 5.28 -21.85 0.09
N PRO A 32 4.50 -22.95 0.05
CA PRO A 32 3.69 -23.37 1.18
C PRO A 32 4.54 -23.67 2.43
N ASN A 33 4.12 -23.15 3.58
CA ASN A 33 4.79 -23.30 4.88
C ASN A 33 3.77 -23.70 5.98
N GLY A 34 2.89 -24.66 5.66
CA GLY A 34 1.80 -25.13 6.52
C GLY A 34 0.41 -24.85 5.94
N ALA A 35 -0.64 -25.12 6.73
CA ALA A 35 -2.02 -24.85 6.33
C ALA A 35 -2.25 -23.34 6.19
N ASP A 36 -2.73 -22.91 5.02
CA ASP A 36 -2.98 -21.51 4.64
C ASP A 36 -1.82 -20.56 4.92
N SER A 37 -0.60 -21.10 4.99
CA SER A 37 0.62 -20.39 5.37
C SER A 37 1.65 -20.51 4.25
N PHE A 38 2.33 -19.41 3.98
CA PHE A 38 3.29 -19.28 2.88
C PHE A 38 4.54 -18.56 3.37
N ALA A 39 5.65 -18.81 2.68
CA ALA A 39 6.91 -18.13 2.89
C ALA A 39 7.47 -17.65 1.55
N VAL A 40 8.09 -16.47 1.54
CA VAL A 40 8.95 -16.05 0.42
C VAL A 40 10.34 -15.72 0.94
N ASN A 41 11.36 -16.20 0.23
CA ASN A 41 12.76 -16.00 0.56
C ASN A 41 13.40 -15.07 -0.47
N PHE A 42 13.98 -13.97 0.00
CA PHE A 42 14.79 -13.05 -0.80
C PHE A 42 16.26 -13.29 -0.46
N GLY A 43 16.89 -14.21 -1.20
CA GLY A 43 18.21 -14.76 -0.88
C GLY A 43 19.32 -13.70 -0.79
N SER A 44 19.36 -12.72 -1.70
CA SER A 44 20.37 -11.66 -1.70
C SER A 44 20.25 -10.68 -0.54
N ALA A 45 19.03 -10.49 -0.02
CA ALA A 45 18.78 -9.70 1.18
C ALA A 45 18.94 -10.52 2.47
N HIS A 46 19.13 -11.84 2.37
CA HIS A 46 19.02 -12.78 3.48
C HIS A 46 17.73 -12.58 4.30
N ALA A 47 16.65 -12.24 3.60
CA ALA A 47 15.37 -11.90 4.20
C ALA A 47 14.31 -12.94 3.86
N ARG A 48 13.46 -13.27 4.82
CA ARG A 48 12.33 -14.19 4.69
C ARG A 48 11.06 -13.55 5.21
N TYR A 49 9.96 -13.76 4.51
CA TYR A 49 8.64 -13.30 4.91
C TYR A 49 7.69 -14.48 5.03
N ASP A 50 7.17 -14.69 6.24
CA ASP A 50 6.13 -15.68 6.52
C ASP A 50 4.78 -14.98 6.66
N PHE A 51 3.73 -15.54 6.08
CA PHE A 51 2.39 -14.95 6.13
C PHE A 51 1.30 -16.00 5.91
N LYS A 52 0.08 -15.66 6.30
CA LYS A 52 -1.13 -16.43 5.98
C LYS A 52 -1.84 -15.80 4.79
N ALA A 53 -2.40 -16.64 3.92
CA ALA A 53 -3.16 -16.18 2.77
C ALA A 53 -4.26 -17.17 2.38
N HIS A 54 -5.32 -16.64 1.78
CA HIS A 54 -6.34 -17.45 1.11
C HIS A 54 -6.07 -17.46 -0.40
N ARG A 55 -6.03 -18.64 -1.02
CA ARG A 55 -5.87 -18.76 -2.47
C ARG A 55 -7.23 -18.67 -3.18
N GLY A 56 -7.41 -17.66 -4.01
CA GLY A 56 -8.61 -17.47 -4.82
C GLY A 56 -8.65 -18.38 -6.06
N ALA A 57 -9.80 -18.38 -6.75
CA ALA A 57 -10.05 -19.21 -7.94
C ALA A 57 -9.05 -18.95 -9.10
N TRP A 58 -8.50 -17.73 -9.18
CA TRP A 58 -7.50 -17.33 -10.18
C TRP A 58 -6.06 -17.65 -9.75
N GLY A 59 -5.85 -18.34 -8.62
CA GLY A 59 -4.52 -18.60 -8.07
C GLY A 59 -3.93 -17.43 -7.27
N HIS A 60 -4.54 -16.24 -7.32
CA HIS A 60 -4.19 -15.08 -6.50
C HIS A 60 -4.22 -15.41 -5.00
N LEU A 61 -3.17 -15.01 -4.28
CA LEU A 61 -3.09 -15.13 -2.83
C LEU A 61 -3.59 -13.85 -2.18
N THR A 62 -4.72 -13.89 -1.48
CA THR A 62 -5.16 -12.78 -0.65
C THR A 62 -4.47 -12.89 0.71
N VAL A 63 -3.40 -12.12 0.91
CA VAL A 63 -2.59 -12.14 2.13
C VAL A 63 -3.32 -11.44 3.29
N LEU A 64 -3.25 -12.02 4.49
CA LEU A 64 -3.81 -11.43 5.71
C LEU A 64 -2.80 -10.45 6.35
N PRO A 65 -3.04 -9.12 6.38
CA PRO A 65 -2.03 -8.13 6.79
C PRO A 65 -1.39 -8.39 8.17
N GLY A 66 -2.19 -8.67 9.20
CA GLY A 66 -1.67 -8.90 10.57
C GLY A 66 -0.87 -10.20 10.76
N SER A 67 -0.81 -11.07 9.74
CA SER A 67 -0.10 -12.35 9.81
C SER A 67 1.36 -12.27 9.36
N ILE A 68 1.77 -11.18 8.71
CA ILE A 68 3.09 -11.08 8.08
C ILE A 68 4.19 -10.99 9.14
N ARG A 69 5.25 -11.79 9.00
CA ARG A 69 6.44 -11.79 9.85
C ARG A 69 7.67 -11.74 8.96
N ARG A 70 8.60 -10.84 9.28
CA ARG A 70 9.87 -10.68 8.57
C ARG A 70 11.01 -11.24 9.42
N PHE A 71 11.92 -11.94 8.76
CA PHE A 71 13.15 -12.45 9.35
C PHE A 71 14.34 -12.01 8.49
N VAL A 72 15.45 -11.67 9.12
CA VAL A 72 16.73 -11.37 8.46
C VAL A 72 17.80 -12.23 9.09
N LYS A 73 18.53 -13.01 8.30
CA LYS A 73 19.50 -14.01 8.80
C LYS A 73 18.89 -14.89 9.90
N ASP A 74 17.68 -15.38 9.64
CA ASP A 74 16.86 -16.23 10.52
C ASP A 74 16.45 -15.62 11.87
N GLN A 75 16.62 -14.31 12.06
CA GLN A 75 16.18 -13.60 13.27
C GLN A 75 14.96 -12.73 12.98
N PRO A 76 13.97 -12.66 13.89
CA PRO A 76 12.84 -11.74 13.76
C PRO A 76 13.32 -10.30 13.55
N ALA A 77 12.79 -9.64 12.54
CA ALA A 77 13.16 -8.28 12.17
C ALA A 77 11.93 -7.37 12.07
N PRO A 78 12.09 -6.04 12.23
CA PRO A 78 10.99 -5.10 12.05
C PRO A 78 10.38 -5.20 10.65
N LEU A 79 9.06 -5.26 10.59
CA LEU A 79 8.28 -5.16 9.36
C LEU A 79 8.10 -3.68 8.98
N GLY A 80 8.29 -3.35 7.72
CA GLY A 80 8.01 -2.02 7.18
C GLY A 80 8.09 -2.03 5.65
N ALA A 81 7.31 -1.18 4.99
CA ALA A 81 7.17 -1.21 3.53
C ALA A 81 8.52 -0.94 2.82
N ALA A 82 9.30 0.03 3.31
CA ALA A 82 10.63 0.32 2.79
C ALA A 82 11.57 -0.90 2.88
N HIS A 83 11.56 -1.61 4.01
CA HIS A 83 12.34 -2.84 4.18
C HIS A 83 11.91 -3.91 3.18
N PHE A 84 10.59 -4.10 2.99
CA PHE A 84 10.07 -5.08 2.04
C PHE A 84 10.52 -4.82 0.60
N PHE A 85 10.39 -3.58 0.13
CA PHE A 85 10.79 -3.24 -1.23
C PHE A 85 12.32 -3.21 -1.43
N LEU A 86 13.10 -2.93 -0.37
CA LEU A 86 14.56 -3.13 -0.39
C LEU A 86 14.92 -4.61 -0.49
N ASP A 87 14.30 -5.46 0.34
CA ASP A 87 14.57 -6.89 0.37
C ASP A 87 14.20 -7.56 -0.97
N CYS A 88 13.13 -7.09 -1.61
CA CYS A 88 12.65 -7.59 -2.90
C CYS A 88 13.33 -6.91 -4.12
N ARG A 89 14.27 -5.98 -3.92
CA ARG A 89 14.83 -5.13 -4.99
C ARG A 89 15.33 -5.92 -6.19
N GLU A 90 16.10 -6.99 -5.95
CA GLU A 90 16.65 -7.80 -7.03
C GLU A 90 15.58 -8.55 -7.81
N ALA A 91 14.53 -9.03 -7.15
CA ALA A 91 13.42 -9.72 -7.82
C ALA A 91 12.69 -8.80 -8.80
N HIS A 92 12.59 -7.50 -8.50
CA HIS A 92 11.99 -6.51 -9.40
C HIS A 92 12.95 -5.89 -10.42
N GLY A 93 14.27 -6.11 -10.29
CA GLY A 93 15.27 -5.54 -11.20
C GLY A 93 15.35 -4.00 -11.18
N MET A 94 14.91 -3.35 -10.10
CA MET A 94 14.93 -1.88 -10.01
C MET A 94 16.34 -1.33 -9.75
N GLY A 95 16.76 -0.37 -10.56
CA GLY A 95 17.97 0.43 -10.31
C GLY A 95 17.76 1.48 -9.22
N ASP A 96 18.85 2.04 -8.68
CA ASP A 96 18.82 2.90 -7.49
C ASP A 96 17.96 4.16 -7.65
N ILE A 97 18.01 4.83 -8.81
CA ILE A 97 17.19 6.03 -9.08
C ILE A 97 15.70 5.67 -9.12
N THR A 98 15.36 4.57 -9.79
CA THR A 98 13.98 4.09 -9.86
C THR A 98 13.46 3.72 -8.48
N LEU A 99 14.28 3.05 -7.66
CA LEU A 99 13.92 2.71 -6.28
C LEU A 99 13.72 3.95 -5.41
N ALA A 100 14.53 4.99 -5.58
CA ALA A 100 14.36 6.25 -4.87
C ALA A 100 13.03 6.93 -5.18
N HIS A 101 12.65 7.04 -6.46
CA HIS A 101 11.34 7.58 -6.85
C HIS A 101 10.19 6.69 -6.35
N PHE A 102 10.36 5.37 -6.43
CA PHE A 102 9.40 4.40 -5.89
C PHE A 102 9.18 4.61 -4.39
N PHE A 103 10.22 4.97 -3.64
CA PHE A 103 10.11 5.28 -2.22
C PHE A 103 9.36 6.58 -1.93
N GLU A 104 9.53 7.61 -2.78
CA GLU A 104 8.73 8.82 -2.67
C GLU A 104 7.24 8.53 -2.92
N GLU A 105 6.92 7.79 -3.99
CA GLU A 105 5.56 7.37 -4.28
C GLU A 105 4.97 6.46 -3.18
N MET A 106 5.80 5.63 -2.55
CA MET A 106 5.41 4.75 -1.46
C MET A 106 5.03 5.56 -0.22
N GLN A 107 5.85 6.57 0.13
CA GLN A 107 5.55 7.44 1.27
C GLN A 107 4.27 8.23 1.05
N ASN A 108 4.07 8.77 -0.15
CA ASN A 108 2.85 9.47 -0.53
C ASN A 108 1.62 8.55 -0.51
N THR A 109 1.78 7.31 -0.96
CA THR A 109 0.71 6.32 -0.90
C THR A 109 0.32 5.98 0.53
N LEU A 110 1.31 5.74 1.39
CA LEU A 110 1.07 5.46 2.81
C LEU A 110 0.45 6.66 3.52
N PHE A 111 0.84 7.90 3.17
CA PHE A 111 0.23 9.10 3.73
C PHE A 111 -1.25 9.22 3.34
N GLY A 112 -1.59 8.96 2.08
CA GLY A 112 -2.99 8.89 1.63
C GLY A 112 -3.78 7.77 2.32
N ASP A 113 -3.16 6.60 2.51
CA ASP A 113 -3.77 5.47 3.23
C ASP A 113 -3.99 5.80 4.73
N GLU A 114 -3.09 6.56 5.36
CA GLU A 114 -3.27 7.06 6.74
C GLU A 114 -4.47 8.01 6.85
N ILE A 115 -4.62 8.95 5.92
CA ILE A 115 -5.79 9.84 5.83
C ILE A 115 -7.07 9.01 5.66
N LEU A 116 -7.03 8.03 4.77
CA LEU A 116 -8.17 7.16 4.48
C LEU A 116 -8.57 6.34 5.72
N LEU A 117 -7.61 5.72 6.40
CA LEU A 117 -7.85 4.95 7.62
C LEU A 117 -8.42 5.82 8.75
N GLU A 118 -7.94 7.05 8.89
CA GLU A 118 -8.47 8.02 9.84
C GLU A 118 -9.91 8.41 9.49
N ALA A 119 -10.19 8.69 8.21
CA ALA A 119 -11.52 9.06 7.73
C ALA A 119 -12.55 7.92 7.81
N GLN A 120 -12.14 6.68 7.51
CA GLN A 120 -12.99 5.49 7.65
C GLN A 120 -13.28 5.18 9.13
N GLY A 121 -12.33 5.44 10.04
CA GLY A 121 -12.51 5.26 11.47
C GLY A 121 -12.98 3.84 11.83
N GLN A 122 -14.17 3.73 12.44
CA GLN A 122 -14.83 2.46 12.78
C GLN A 122 -16.10 2.23 11.95
N SER A 123 -16.25 2.90 10.82
CA SER A 123 -17.41 2.75 9.94
C SER A 123 -17.60 1.30 9.52
N SER A 124 -18.82 0.80 9.71
CA SER A 124 -19.19 -0.55 9.28
C SER A 124 -19.52 -0.56 7.78
N ALA A 125 -19.52 -1.74 7.16
CA ALA A 125 -19.98 -1.88 5.78
C ALA A 125 -21.43 -1.39 5.58
N GLY A 126 -22.31 -1.58 6.59
CA GLY A 126 -23.67 -1.06 6.56
C GLY A 126 -23.71 0.47 6.56
N THR A 127 -22.88 1.11 7.38
CA THR A 127 -22.74 2.56 7.42
C THR A 127 -22.24 3.12 6.09
N LEU A 128 -21.25 2.46 5.48
CA LEU A 128 -20.71 2.87 4.18
C LEU A 128 -21.71 2.67 3.02
N ALA A 129 -22.59 1.66 3.12
CA ALA A 129 -23.62 1.40 2.12
C ALA A 129 -24.71 2.49 2.09
N GLU A 130 -24.88 3.22 3.19
CA GLU A 130 -25.83 4.34 3.32
C GLU A 130 -25.17 5.71 3.06
N ALA A 131 -23.85 5.76 2.85
CA ALA A 131 -23.12 7.00 2.62
C ALA A 131 -23.48 7.64 1.28
N GLY A 132 -23.41 8.98 1.20
CA GLY A 132 -23.66 9.69 -0.05
C GLY A 132 -22.59 9.43 -1.10
N ASP A 133 -22.93 9.60 -2.39
CA ASP A 133 -22.06 9.27 -3.53
C ASP A 133 -20.65 9.87 -3.42
N LEU A 134 -20.54 11.16 -3.11
CA LEU A 134 -19.25 11.84 -2.97
C LEU A 134 -18.48 11.41 -1.73
N GLU A 135 -19.18 10.97 -0.69
CA GLU A 135 -18.55 10.46 0.52
C GLU A 135 -17.95 9.08 0.27
N ILE A 136 -18.71 8.15 -0.31
CA ILE A 136 -18.20 6.81 -0.60
C ILE A 136 -17.06 6.84 -1.62
N GLN A 137 -17.14 7.72 -2.63
CA GLN A 137 -16.09 7.85 -3.64
C GLN A 137 -14.74 8.25 -3.04
N ALA A 138 -14.73 9.09 -2.01
CA ALA A 138 -13.52 9.51 -1.33
C ALA A 138 -12.97 8.46 -0.35
N LEU A 139 -13.76 7.46 0.02
CA LEU A 139 -13.38 6.39 0.94
C LEU A 139 -12.90 5.12 0.22
N LEU A 140 -12.71 5.17 -1.10
CA LEU A 140 -12.20 4.06 -1.90
C LEU A 140 -10.69 3.87 -1.72
N ASP A 141 -10.24 2.62 -1.72
CA ASP A 141 -8.82 2.25 -1.59
C ASP A 141 -7.94 2.65 -2.79
N GLY A 142 -8.55 3.13 -3.89
CA GLY A 142 -7.89 3.46 -5.16
C GLY A 142 -7.78 2.25 -6.10
N HIS A 143 -6.81 2.28 -7.01
CA HIS A 143 -6.62 1.19 -7.97
C HIS A 143 -6.20 -0.11 -7.26
N PRO A 144 -6.87 -1.26 -7.47
CA PRO A 144 -6.61 -2.47 -6.70
C PRO A 144 -5.26 -3.14 -7.02
N LYS A 145 -4.81 -3.04 -8.29
CA LYS A 145 -3.58 -3.67 -8.78
C LYS A 145 -2.29 -2.86 -8.58
N ILE A 146 -2.37 -1.53 -8.67
CA ILE A 146 -1.19 -0.67 -8.62
C ILE A 146 -0.79 -0.55 -7.15
N LEU A 147 0.44 -0.92 -6.82
CA LEU A 147 0.90 -0.93 -5.43
C LEU A 147 0.94 0.47 -4.82
N LEU A 148 1.47 1.44 -5.57
CA LEU A 148 1.63 2.82 -5.14
C LEU A 148 0.56 3.70 -5.78
N ASN A 149 -0.71 3.35 -5.56
CA ASN A 149 -1.85 3.94 -6.25
C ASN A 149 -2.17 5.39 -5.85
N LYS A 150 -1.33 5.99 -5.00
CA LYS A 150 -1.50 7.32 -4.41
C LYS A 150 -0.18 8.11 -4.43
N GLY A 151 0.68 7.87 -5.42
CA GLY A 151 2.03 8.43 -5.53
C GLY A 151 2.15 9.97 -5.60
N ARG A 152 1.34 10.67 -6.41
CA ARG A 152 1.23 12.15 -6.51
C ARG A 152 2.56 12.91 -6.26
N LEU A 153 3.59 12.58 -7.04
CA LEU A 153 4.91 13.20 -6.93
C LEU A 153 4.82 14.73 -7.00
N GLY A 154 5.54 15.41 -6.11
CA GLY A 154 5.51 16.86 -5.96
C GLY A 154 4.44 17.40 -5.00
N PHE A 155 3.50 16.58 -4.52
CA PHE A 155 2.59 17.01 -3.45
C PHE A 155 3.30 17.07 -2.11
N THR A 156 3.13 18.19 -1.40
CA THR A 156 3.45 18.31 0.01
C THR A 156 2.37 17.67 0.89
N ALA A 157 2.64 17.49 2.18
CA ALA A 157 1.63 17.05 3.13
C ALA A 157 0.40 17.99 3.18
N GLU A 158 0.61 19.29 2.93
CA GLU A 158 -0.48 20.27 2.86
C GLU A 158 -1.30 20.11 1.57
N ASP A 159 -0.65 19.82 0.45
CA ASP A 159 -1.34 19.57 -0.83
C ASP A 159 -2.25 18.36 -0.75
N PHE A 160 -1.85 17.31 -0.03
CA PHE A 160 -2.74 16.18 0.24
C PHE A 160 -4.03 16.60 0.94
N GLN A 161 -3.95 17.45 1.96
CA GLN A 161 -5.13 17.94 2.68
C GLN A 161 -6.00 18.87 1.82
N ARG A 162 -5.39 19.58 0.87
CA ARG A 162 -6.08 20.57 0.01
C ARG A 162 -6.66 19.97 -1.26
N TYR A 163 -6.06 18.92 -1.81
CA TYR A 163 -6.35 18.44 -3.16
C TYR A 163 -6.53 16.92 -3.29
N ALA A 164 -6.06 16.10 -2.34
CA ALA A 164 -6.23 14.65 -2.47
C ALA A 164 -7.69 14.24 -2.20
N PRO A 165 -8.26 13.33 -3.01
CA PRO A 165 -9.67 12.94 -2.87
C PRO A 165 -9.96 12.28 -1.52
N GLU A 166 -9.03 11.49 -0.97
CA GLU A 166 -9.15 10.85 0.35
C GLU A 166 -9.28 11.86 1.51
N ALA A 167 -8.84 13.12 1.34
CA ALA A 167 -9.01 14.19 2.32
C ALA A 167 -10.36 14.92 2.20
N ARG A 168 -11.15 14.64 1.16
CA ARG A 168 -12.45 15.30 0.86
C ARG A 168 -12.43 16.83 0.91
N PRO A 169 -11.43 17.50 0.30
CA PRO A 169 -11.36 18.95 0.35
C PRO A 169 -12.44 19.61 -0.51
N ARG A 170 -12.74 20.87 -0.19
CA ARG A 170 -13.43 21.79 -1.08
C ARG A 170 -12.48 22.94 -1.39
N PHE A 171 -12.20 23.17 -2.66
CA PHE A 171 -11.34 24.26 -3.11
C PHE A 171 -11.97 25.00 -4.30
N ARG A 172 -11.53 26.23 -4.54
CA ARG A 172 -11.97 27.05 -5.67
C ARG A 172 -10.98 26.90 -6.82
N LEU A 173 -11.48 26.90 -8.05
CA LEU A 173 -10.63 26.94 -9.23
C LEU A 173 -10.15 28.35 -9.49
N GLU A 174 -8.89 28.48 -9.88
CA GLU A 174 -8.32 29.72 -10.40
C GLU A 174 -8.73 29.89 -11.86
N TRP A 175 -9.19 31.10 -12.22
CA TRP A 175 -9.62 31.43 -13.58
C TRP A 175 -8.56 32.30 -14.25
N LEU A 176 -8.08 31.87 -15.41
CA LEU A 176 -7.06 32.59 -16.19
C LEU A 176 -7.65 33.05 -17.53
N ALA A 177 -7.28 34.27 -17.96
CA ALA A 177 -7.57 34.76 -19.30
C ALA A 177 -6.37 34.48 -20.21
N VAL A 178 -6.60 33.74 -21.30
CA VAL A 178 -5.58 33.43 -22.30
C VAL A 178 -5.93 34.18 -23.59
N LYS A 179 -4.94 34.86 -24.17
CA LYS A 179 -5.14 35.52 -25.47
C LYS A 179 -5.48 34.45 -26.51
N LYS A 180 -6.49 34.71 -27.35
CA LYS A 180 -6.96 33.75 -28.35
C LYS A 180 -5.85 33.35 -29.35
N GLU A 181 -4.93 34.28 -29.62
CA GLU A 181 -3.83 34.18 -30.59
C GLU A 181 -2.56 34.83 -30.03
#